data_AF-A0A936YYS8-F1
#
_entry.id   AF-A0A936YYS8-F1
#
_cell.length_a   1.000
_cell.length_b   1.000
_cell.length_c   1.000
_cell.angle_alpha   90.00
_cell.angle_beta   90.00
_cell.angle_gamma   90.00
#
_symmetry.space_group_name_H-M   'P 1'
#
loop_
_entity.id
_entity.type
_entity.pdbx_description
1 polymer ?
#
loop_
_entity_poly.entity_id
_entity_poly.type
_entity_poly.pdbx_seq_one_letter_code
_entity_poly.pdbx_strand_id
1 'polypeptide(L)'
;MSRWGKGALLVLAALGAVYAGAQPTAYRCKVGGTVTYSQLPCPGGGGREVGAKPHRVTDKAKEPPQDRAVLAKRASLTPEDRQECRALDQRLREEERALQKLGPAATIQDEMPLVYSKKKFRELKC
;
A
#
# COMPACT_ATOMS: atom_id res chain seq x y z
N MET A 1 65.85 21.38 -22.99
CA MET A 1 64.75 21.95 -23.78
C MET A 1 63.92 20.79 -24.31
N SER A 2 62.64 20.77 -23.95
CA SER A 2 61.76 19.59 -23.93
C SER A 2 61.57 18.89 -25.27
N ARG A 3 61.62 17.56 -25.21
CA ARG A 3 61.36 16.58 -26.26
C ARG A 3 59.99 15.91 -26.00
N TRP A 4 59.26 15.63 -27.09
CA TRP A 4 58.19 14.62 -27.22
C TRP A 4 56.83 14.99 -26.60
N GLY A 5 55.67 14.69 -27.17
CA GLY A 5 55.30 14.03 -28.41
C GLY A 5 53.79 14.20 -28.55
N LYS A 6 53.35 14.95 -29.57
CA LYS A 6 51.92 15.18 -29.84
C LYS A 6 51.45 14.07 -30.79
N GLY A 7 51.23 12.88 -30.25
CA GLY A 7 50.86 11.73 -31.07
C GLY A 7 50.46 10.52 -30.23
N ALA A 8 49.54 10.69 -29.28
CA ALA A 8 49.06 9.56 -28.47
C ALA A 8 47.73 9.83 -27.73
N LEU A 9 46.78 10.58 -28.31
CA LEU A 9 45.53 10.91 -27.58
C LEU A 9 44.23 10.66 -28.37
N LEU A 10 44.28 9.86 -29.43
CA LEU A 10 43.09 9.48 -30.23
C LEU A 10 42.84 7.96 -30.35
N VAL A 11 43.26 7.15 -29.36
CA VAL A 11 42.99 5.70 -29.35
C VAL A 11 42.19 5.22 -28.12
N LEU A 12 42.01 6.05 -27.10
CA LEU A 12 41.37 5.65 -25.82
C LEU A 12 39.86 5.96 -25.73
N ALA A 13 39.16 6.01 -26.86
CA ALA A 13 37.69 6.22 -26.87
C ALA A 13 36.89 4.99 -27.37
N ALA A 14 37.54 3.89 -27.77
CA ALA A 14 36.87 2.73 -28.40
C ALA A 14 36.63 1.52 -27.46
N LEU A 15 37.02 1.58 -26.18
CA LEU A 15 36.91 0.43 -25.25
C LEU A 15 35.77 0.54 -24.22
N GLY A 16 34.94 1.59 -24.28
CA GLY A 16 33.91 1.86 -23.28
C GLY A 16 32.54 1.20 -23.51
N ALA A 17 32.38 0.32 -24.52
CA ALA A 17 31.06 -0.18 -24.95
C ALA A 17 30.71 -1.62 -24.53
N VAL A 18 31.48 -2.29 -23.68
CA VAL A 18 31.27 -3.74 -23.36
C VAL A 18 30.81 -3.99 -21.93
N TYR A 19 30.40 -2.97 -21.18
CA TYR A 19 29.68 -3.17 -19.91
C TYR A 19 28.19 -2.86 -20.09
N ALA A 20 27.56 -3.51 -21.06
CA ALA A 20 26.15 -3.83 -20.95
C ALA A 20 26.01 -4.86 -19.82
N GLY A 21 26.10 -4.40 -18.57
CA GLY A 21 25.79 -5.18 -17.40
C GLY A 21 24.31 -5.53 -17.43
N ALA A 22 23.99 -6.66 -18.07
CA ALA A 22 22.72 -7.34 -17.86
C ALA A 22 22.53 -7.47 -16.35
N GLN A 23 21.45 -6.85 -15.83
CA GLN A 23 21.05 -6.95 -14.44
C GLN A 23 21.14 -8.42 -14.02
N PRO A 24 21.75 -8.77 -12.86
CA PRO A 24 21.96 -10.16 -12.50
C PRO A 24 20.61 -10.88 -12.37
N THR A 25 20.25 -11.65 -13.38
CA THR A 25 19.08 -12.52 -13.37
C THR A 25 19.44 -13.72 -12.51
N ALA A 26 19.02 -13.72 -11.25
CA ALA A 26 19.17 -14.90 -10.41
C ALA A 26 18.26 -16.00 -10.95
N TYR A 27 18.81 -17.18 -11.25
CA TYR A 27 18.07 -18.35 -11.70
C TYR A 27 17.77 -19.27 -10.51
N ARG A 28 16.53 -19.75 -10.44
CA ARG A 28 16.10 -20.79 -9.51
C ARG A 28 16.15 -22.14 -10.23
N CYS A 29 17.17 -22.94 -9.90
CA CYS A 29 17.37 -24.28 -10.43
C CYS A 29 16.74 -25.33 -9.51
N LYS A 30 16.11 -26.36 -10.09
CA LYS A 30 15.71 -27.57 -9.37
C LYS A 30 16.57 -28.73 -9.86
N VAL A 31 17.44 -29.25 -9.01
CA VAL A 31 18.33 -30.38 -9.34
C VAL A 31 18.09 -31.48 -8.30
N GLY A 32 17.66 -32.67 -8.76
CA GLY A 32 17.43 -33.82 -7.87
C GLY A 32 16.38 -33.60 -6.76
N GLY A 33 15.43 -32.67 -6.95
CA GLY A 33 14.44 -32.31 -5.94
C GLY A 33 14.82 -31.13 -5.03
N THR A 34 16.09 -30.71 -5.04
CA THR A 34 16.59 -29.58 -4.23
C THR A 34 16.60 -28.28 -5.05
N VAL A 35 16.22 -27.17 -4.42
CA VAL A 35 16.19 -25.83 -5.02
C VAL A 35 17.51 -25.11 -4.76
N THR A 36 18.23 -24.74 -5.81
CA THR A 36 19.50 -23.99 -5.73
C THR A 36 19.39 -22.71 -6.54
N TYR A 37 19.93 -21.61 -6.03
CA TYR A 37 19.95 -20.33 -6.73
C TYR A 37 21.33 -20.10 -7.35
N SER A 38 21.35 -19.63 -8.60
CA SER A 38 22.57 -19.41 -9.36
C SER A 38 22.49 -18.09 -10.12
N GLN A 39 23.63 -17.45 -10.35
CA GLN A 39 23.73 -16.27 -11.24
C GLN A 39 23.89 -16.66 -12.71
N LEU A 40 24.05 -17.96 -12.98
CA LEU A 40 24.19 -18.55 -14.31
C LEU A 40 22.95 -19.40 -14.65
N PRO A 41 22.54 -19.48 -15.92
CA PRO A 41 21.46 -20.35 -16.36
C PRO A 41 21.68 -21.79 -15.89
N CYS A 42 20.60 -22.43 -15.44
CA CYS A 42 20.69 -23.80 -14.93
C CYS A 42 21.15 -24.76 -16.04
N PRO A 43 22.04 -25.72 -15.73
CA PRO A 43 22.44 -26.74 -16.70
C PRO A 43 21.20 -27.52 -17.17
N GLY A 44 21.02 -27.60 -18.49
CA GLY A 44 19.83 -28.21 -19.11
C GLY A 44 18.63 -27.29 -19.32
N GLY A 45 18.75 -25.97 -19.06
CA GLY A 45 17.74 -24.97 -19.40
C GLY A 45 16.45 -24.99 -18.56
N GLY A 46 16.33 -25.88 -17.57
CA GLY A 46 15.13 -26.07 -16.76
C GLY A 46 14.95 -25.10 -15.58
N GLY A 47 15.59 -23.93 -15.61
CA GLY A 47 15.59 -22.95 -14.52
C GLY A 47 14.55 -21.85 -14.68
N ARG A 48 13.99 -21.33 -13.58
CA ARG A 48 13.16 -20.11 -13.63
C ARG A 48 13.98 -18.89 -13.27
N GLU A 49 13.94 -17.86 -14.10
CA GLU A 49 14.45 -16.54 -13.76
C GLU A 49 13.67 -15.93 -12.59
N VAL A 50 14.40 -15.53 -11.56
CA VAL A 50 13.90 -14.81 -10.40
C VAL A 50 14.17 -13.34 -10.66
N GLY A 51 13.25 -12.70 -11.37
CA GLY A 51 13.27 -11.25 -11.54
C GLY A 51 13.13 -10.54 -10.18
N ALA A 52 13.62 -9.30 -10.13
CA ALA A 52 13.37 -8.43 -8.99
C ALA A 52 11.86 -8.34 -8.73
N LYS A 53 11.42 -8.68 -7.51
CA LYS A 53 10.02 -8.40 -7.13
C LYS A 53 9.83 -6.88 -7.20
N PRO A 54 8.73 -6.39 -7.79
CA PRO A 54 8.44 -4.97 -7.74
C PRO A 54 8.37 -4.54 -6.27
N HIS A 55 9.12 -3.49 -5.91
CA HIS A 55 9.01 -2.89 -4.60
C HIS A 55 7.59 -2.33 -4.45
N ARG A 56 6.87 -2.76 -3.42
CA ARG A 56 5.55 -2.21 -3.11
C ARG A 56 5.73 -0.76 -2.66
N VAL A 57 5.50 0.20 -3.55
CA VAL A 57 5.49 1.61 -3.21
C VAL A 57 4.25 1.87 -2.37
N THR A 58 4.44 2.15 -1.08
CA THR A 58 3.35 2.65 -0.25
C THR A 58 3.22 4.14 -0.50
N ASP A 59 2.05 4.56 -0.95
CA ASP A 59 1.71 5.98 -1.06
C ASP A 59 1.70 6.60 0.35
N LYS A 60 2.69 7.45 0.62
CA LYS A 60 2.85 8.13 1.91
C LYS A 60 1.82 9.25 2.11
N ALA A 61 1.16 9.71 1.03
CA ALA A 61 0.13 10.74 1.08
C ALA A 61 -1.26 10.13 1.34
N LYS A 62 -1.44 8.82 1.16
CA LYS A 62 -2.71 8.16 1.42
C LYS A 62 -2.93 8.03 2.93
N GLU A 63 -4.08 8.52 3.40
CA GLU A 63 -4.43 8.41 4.81
C GLU A 63 -4.44 6.93 5.26
N PRO A 64 -3.83 6.60 6.41
CA PRO A 64 -3.86 5.24 6.93
C PRO A 64 -5.30 4.74 7.11
N PRO A 65 -5.59 3.46 6.84
CA PRO A 65 -6.91 2.90 7.10
C PRO A 65 -7.26 3.06 8.59
N GLN A 66 -8.23 3.92 8.89
CA GLN A 66 -8.69 4.21 10.25
C GLN A 66 -9.39 2.99 10.90
N ASP A 67 -9.72 1.97 10.09
CA ASP A 67 -10.39 0.74 10.52
C ASP A 67 -9.70 0.07 11.71
N ARG A 68 -8.36 0.01 11.73
CA ARG A 68 -7.64 -0.61 12.84
C ARG A 68 -7.78 0.18 14.14
N ALA A 69 -7.73 1.51 14.06
CA ALA A 69 -7.88 2.38 15.22
C ALA A 69 -9.32 2.32 15.78
N VAL A 70 -10.32 2.29 14.89
CA VAL A 70 -11.73 2.13 15.25
C VAL A 70 -11.97 0.77 15.92
N LEU A 71 -11.44 -0.32 15.35
CA LEU A 71 -11.55 -1.67 15.94
C LEU A 71 -10.87 -1.74 17.32
N ALA A 72 -9.68 -1.15 17.48
CA ALA A 72 -8.98 -1.12 18.75
C ALA A 72 -9.75 -0.32 19.82
N LYS A 73 -10.30 0.86 19.46
CA LYS A 73 -11.15 1.64 20.37
C LYS A 73 -12.40 0.87 20.78
N ARG A 74 -13.12 0.29 19.81
CA ARG A 74 -14.32 -0.49 20.09
C ARG A 74 -14.04 -1.71 20.95
N ALA A 75 -12.86 -2.34 20.84
CA ALA A 75 -12.47 -3.46 21.68
C ALA A 75 -12.33 -3.10 23.17
N SER A 76 -12.09 -1.82 23.49
CA SER A 76 -12.00 -1.33 24.89
C SER A 76 -13.36 -1.05 25.54
N LEU A 77 -14.45 -1.02 24.75
CA LEU A 77 -15.81 -0.78 25.23
C LEU A 77 -16.43 -2.05 25.83
N THR A 78 -17.42 -1.87 26.70
CA THR A 78 -18.20 -2.99 27.25
C THR A 78 -18.93 -3.75 26.13
N PRO A 79 -19.32 -5.02 26.33
CA PRO A 79 -20.12 -5.75 25.34
C PRO A 79 -21.43 -5.05 24.99
N GLU A 80 -22.07 -4.41 25.98
CA GLU A 80 -23.31 -3.64 25.83
C GLU A 80 -23.08 -2.38 25.01
N ASP A 81 -22.08 -1.56 25.36
CA ASP A 81 -21.74 -0.36 24.59
C ASP A 81 -21.37 -0.70 23.14
N ARG A 82 -20.67 -1.82 22.92
CA ARG A 82 -20.36 -2.31 21.55
C ARG A 82 -21.63 -2.65 20.76
N GLN A 83 -22.63 -3.23 21.40
CA GLN A 83 -23.92 -3.49 20.75
C GLN A 83 -24.65 -2.19 20.44
N GLU A 84 -24.64 -1.24 21.39
CA GLU A 84 -25.29 0.05 21.21
C GLU A 84 -24.62 0.90 20.13
N CYS A 85 -23.29 0.91 20.05
CA CYS A 85 -22.56 1.53 18.94
C CYS A 85 -22.95 0.94 17.58
N ARG A 86 -23.12 -0.39 17.48
CA ARG A 86 -23.55 -1.03 16.23
C ARG A 86 -24.98 -0.64 15.85
N ALA A 87 -25.87 -0.49 16.83
CA ALA A 87 -27.23 -0.04 16.58
C ALA A 87 -27.26 1.45 16.15
N LEU A 88 -26.45 2.31 16.80
CA LEU A 88 -26.32 3.71 16.43
C LEU A 88 -25.69 3.91 15.04
N ASP A 89 -24.70 3.09 14.67
CA ASP A 89 -24.11 3.09 13.31
C ASP A 89 -25.19 2.90 12.23
N GLN A 90 -26.17 2.02 12.47
CA GLN A 90 -27.28 1.79 11.53
C GLN A 90 -28.26 2.95 11.54
N ARG A 91 -28.70 3.38 12.73
CA ARG A 91 -29.65 4.48 12.90
C ARG A 91 -29.16 5.78 12.27
N LEU A 92 -27.89 6.15 12.47
CA LEU A 92 -27.30 7.35 11.89
C LEU A 92 -27.39 7.36 10.36
N ARG A 93 -27.11 6.22 9.72
CA ARG A 93 -27.21 6.11 8.25
C ARG A 93 -28.64 6.28 7.76
N GLU A 94 -29.61 5.76 8.51
CA GLU A 94 -31.03 5.87 8.17
C GLU A 94 -31.52 7.30 8.35
N GLU A 95 -31.19 7.95 9.47
CA GLU A 95 -31.52 9.34 9.77
C GLU A 95 -30.88 10.30 8.75
N GLU A 96 -29.60 10.11 8.40
CA GLU A 96 -28.93 10.91 7.36
C GLU A 96 -29.62 10.74 6.00
N ARG A 97 -30.00 9.52 5.61
CA ARG A 97 -30.75 9.28 4.37
C ARG A 97 -32.14 9.90 4.42
N ALA A 98 -32.82 9.87 5.56
CA ALA A 98 -34.13 10.46 5.73
C ALA A 98 -34.07 11.99 5.56
N LEU A 99 -33.11 12.64 6.23
CA LEU A 99 -32.87 14.07 6.08
C LEU A 99 -32.45 14.45 4.66
N GLN A 100 -31.59 13.66 4.04
CA GLN A 100 -31.17 13.89 2.66
C GLN A 100 -32.35 13.85 1.68
N LYS A 101 -33.35 12.99 1.92
CA LYS A 101 -34.58 12.93 1.10
C LYS A 101 -35.45 14.19 1.25
N LEU A 102 -35.50 14.77 2.44
CA LEU A 102 -36.23 16.03 2.70
C LEU A 102 -35.51 17.23 2.09
N GLY A 103 -34.18 17.22 2.10
CA GLY A 103 -33.35 18.27 1.50
C GLY A 103 -33.69 19.65 2.07
N PRO A 104 -33.87 20.69 1.24
CA PRO A 104 -34.13 22.05 1.72
C PRO A 104 -35.50 22.23 2.39
N ALA A 105 -36.40 21.25 2.31
CA ALA A 105 -37.69 21.28 3.00
C ALA A 105 -37.62 20.71 4.44
N ALA A 106 -36.46 20.22 4.88
CA ALA A 106 -36.29 19.70 6.23
C ALA A 106 -36.51 20.81 7.27
N THR A 107 -37.34 20.50 8.27
CA THR A 107 -37.53 21.36 9.43
C THR A 107 -36.51 21.01 10.51
N ILE A 108 -36.37 21.89 11.51
CA ILE A 108 -35.52 21.60 12.68
C ILE A 108 -35.96 20.30 13.37
N GLN A 109 -37.27 20.01 13.43
CA GLN A 109 -37.77 18.79 14.06
C GLN A 109 -37.34 17.53 13.30
N ASP A 110 -37.15 17.61 11.99
CA ASP A 110 -36.64 16.51 11.17
C ASP A 110 -35.15 16.27 11.43
N GLU A 111 -34.40 17.33 11.78
CA GLU A 111 -32.96 17.26 12.07
C GLU A 111 -32.63 16.76 13.47
N MET A 112 -33.51 17.03 14.44
CA MET A 112 -33.28 16.71 15.85
C MET A 112 -32.90 15.25 16.12
N PRO A 113 -33.56 14.23 15.54
CA PRO A 113 -33.18 12.82 15.74
C PRO A 113 -31.72 12.54 15.39
N LEU A 114 -31.26 13.05 14.25
CA LEU A 114 -29.87 12.89 13.80
C LEU A 114 -28.90 13.55 14.79
N VAL A 115 -29.24 14.74 15.28
CA VAL A 115 -28.42 15.46 16.27
C VAL A 115 -28.30 14.67 17.57
N TYR A 116 -29.41 14.13 18.08
CA TYR A 116 -29.42 13.31 19.30
C TYR A 116 -28.62 12.02 19.13
N SER A 117 -28.82 11.30 18.02
CA SER A 117 -28.07 10.09 17.72
C SER A 117 -26.57 10.36 17.58
N LYS A 118 -26.17 11.47 16.93
CA LYS A 118 -24.76 11.90 16.84
C LYS A 118 -24.17 12.25 18.19
N LYS A 119 -24.95 12.89 19.07
CA LYS A 119 -24.53 13.17 20.45
C LYS A 119 -24.26 11.87 21.20
N LYS A 120 -25.21 10.94 21.20
CA LYS A 120 -25.09 9.66 21.89
C LYS A 120 -23.92 8.81 21.39
N PHE A 121 -23.66 8.82 20.08
CA PHE A 121 -22.52 8.15 19.47
C PHE A 121 -21.18 8.64 20.05
N ARG A 122 -21.05 9.96 20.25
CA ARG A 122 -19.85 10.57 20.85
C ARG A 122 -19.72 10.26 22.33
N GLU A 123 -20.83 10.22 23.08
CA GLU A 123 -20.84 9.90 24.51
C GLU A 123 -20.37 8.46 24.78
N LEU A 124 -20.83 7.50 23.97
CA LEU A 124 -20.43 6.09 24.05
C LEU A 124 -19.03 5.81 23.48
N LYS A 125 -18.37 6.83 22.91
CA LYS A 125 -17.04 6.72 22.28
C LYS A 125 -16.99 5.64 21.19
N CYS A 126 -18.11 5.51 20.49
CA CYS A 126 -18.14 4.92 19.17
C CYS A 126 -17.29 5.80 18.22
#